data_AF-A0A968U9F0-F1
#
_entry.id   AF-A0A968U9F0-F1
#
_cell.length_a   1.000
_cell.length_b   1.000
_cell.length_c   1.000
_cell.angle_alpha   90.00
_cell.angle_beta   90.00
_cell.angle_gamma   90.00
#
_symmetry.space_group_name_H-M   'P 1'
#
loop_
_entity.id
_entity.type
_entity.pdbx_description
1 polymer ?
#
loop_
_entity_poly.entity_id
_entity_poly.type
_entity_poly.pdbx_seq_one_letter_code
_entity_poly.pdbx_strand_id
1 'polypeptide(L)'
;MGISDYSLTNPDDNIKIGTWYLKHNHQRYQDDSLLAVASYNAGTGNVNAWLEQSDLQDRDRFVEQIPFPETKDYVEGVFGNYWNYLRLYNPEIRQKVASLHQKTAKPR
;
A
#
# COMPACT_ATOMS: atom_id res chain seq x y z
N MET A 1 -23.53 -0.30 -2.72
CA MET A 1 -22.97 -1.12 -3.81
C MET A 1 -24.01 -1.69 -4.76
N GLY A 2 -25.26 -1.97 -4.35
CA GLY A 2 -26.31 -2.34 -5.31
C GLY A 2 -26.07 -3.68 -6.03
N ILE A 3 -25.18 -4.52 -5.51
CA ILE A 3 -24.83 -5.83 -6.07
C ILE A 3 -25.57 -6.87 -5.23
N SER A 4 -26.58 -7.51 -5.81
CA SER A 4 -27.35 -8.59 -5.17
C SER A 4 -26.74 -9.98 -5.36
N ASP A 5 -25.81 -10.10 -6.31
CA ASP A 5 -25.09 -11.34 -6.61
C ASP A 5 -23.65 -10.98 -7.02
N TYR A 6 -22.65 -11.44 -6.26
CA TYR A 6 -21.23 -11.18 -6.52
C TYR A 6 -20.42 -12.46 -6.33
N SER A 7 -19.39 -12.64 -7.17
CA SER A 7 -18.47 -13.76 -7.02
C SER A 7 -17.05 -13.27 -6.75
N LEU A 8 -16.46 -13.69 -5.62
CA LEU A 8 -15.06 -13.39 -5.30
C LEU A 8 -14.07 -14.10 -6.24
N THR A 9 -14.51 -15.12 -6.97
CA THR A 9 -13.70 -15.80 -7.98
C THR A 9 -13.81 -15.16 -9.36
N ASN A 10 -14.77 -14.25 -9.56
CA ASN A 10 -14.83 -13.42 -10.76
C ASN A 10 -13.85 -12.24 -10.61
N PRO A 11 -12.89 -12.07 -11.54
CA PRO A 11 -11.90 -10.99 -11.44
C PRO A 11 -12.49 -9.58 -11.41
N ASP A 12 -13.54 -9.30 -12.21
CA ASP A 12 -14.13 -7.98 -12.30
C ASP A 12 -14.84 -7.58 -10.99
N ASP A 13 -15.55 -8.53 -10.37
CA ASP A 13 -16.20 -8.31 -9.09
C ASP A 13 -15.17 -8.17 -7.97
N ASN A 14 -14.14 -9.02 -7.96
CA ASN A 14 -13.06 -8.96 -6.98
C ASN A 14 -12.34 -7.60 -7.03
N ILE A 15 -12.01 -7.10 -8.22
CA ILE A 15 -11.40 -5.77 -8.40
C ILE A 15 -12.34 -4.66 -7.88
N LYS A 16 -13.63 -4.68 -8.22
CA LYS A 16 -14.59 -3.67 -7.76
C LYS A 16 -14.72 -3.65 -6.23
N ILE A 17 -14.84 -4.81 -5.61
CA ILE A 17 -14.99 -4.94 -4.17
C ILE A 17 -13.69 -4.53 -3.46
N GLY A 18 -12.55 -5.05 -3.93
CA GLY A 18 -11.24 -4.75 -3.36
C GLY A 18 -10.89 -3.26 -3.45
N THR A 19 -11.10 -2.63 -4.62
CA THR A 19 -10.83 -1.20 -4.79
C THR A 19 -11.78 -0.32 -3.98
N TRP A 20 -13.05 -0.70 -3.83
CA TRP A 20 -13.96 0.00 -2.93
C TRP A 20 -13.54 -0.13 -1.47
N TYR A 21 -13.15 -1.33 -1.02
CA TYR A 21 -12.74 -1.54 0.37
C TYR A 21 -11.43 -0.80 0.66
N LEU A 22 -10.47 -0.82 -0.27
CA LEU A 22 -9.26 -0.02 -0.18
C LEU A 22 -9.60 1.49 -0.09
N LYS A 23 -10.49 1.99 -0.96
CA LYS A 23 -10.95 3.38 -0.90
C LYS A 23 -11.62 3.71 0.44
N HIS A 24 -12.44 2.82 0.97
CA HIS A 24 -13.08 2.99 2.27
C HIS A 24 -12.02 3.14 3.38
N ASN A 25 -10.98 2.30 3.36
CA ASN A 25 -9.88 2.40 4.32
C ASN A 25 -9.05 3.68 4.14
N HIS A 26 -8.75 4.10 2.90
CA HIS A 26 -8.11 5.40 2.65
C HIS A 26 -8.90 6.55 3.27
N GLN A 27 -10.22 6.61 3.00
CA GLN A 27 -11.08 7.65 3.56
C GLN A 27 -11.12 7.63 5.08
N ARG A 28 -11.11 6.44 5.69
CA ARG A 28 -11.03 6.27 7.15
C ARG A 28 -9.76 6.89 7.74
N TYR A 29 -8.63 6.78 7.04
CA TYR A 29 -7.33 7.25 7.50
C TYR A 29 -6.89 8.56 6.83
N GLN A 30 -7.83 9.44 6.45
CA GLN A 30 -7.51 10.75 5.87
C GLN A 30 -6.58 10.67 4.63
N ASP A 31 -6.86 9.69 3.77
CA ASP A 31 -6.10 9.35 2.56
C ASP A 31 -4.66 8.84 2.80
N ASP A 32 -4.36 8.43 4.03
CA ASP A 32 -3.10 7.80 4.38
C ASP A 32 -2.97 6.39 3.77
N SER A 33 -2.13 6.29 2.74
CA SER A 33 -1.92 5.03 2.00
C SER A 33 -1.29 3.93 2.85
N LEU A 34 -0.42 4.29 3.79
CA LEU A 34 0.27 3.30 4.63
C LEU A 34 -0.74 2.62 5.57
N LEU A 35 -1.57 3.42 6.24
CA LEU A 35 -2.60 2.91 7.14
C LEU A 35 -3.72 2.19 6.39
N ALA A 36 -4.08 2.66 5.19
CA ALA A 36 -5.05 1.98 4.34
C ALA A 36 -4.59 0.58 3.92
N VAL A 37 -3.32 0.44 3.49
CA VAL A 37 -2.74 -0.85 3.11
C VAL A 37 -2.61 -1.78 4.31
N ALA A 38 -2.07 -1.29 5.44
CA ALA A 38 -1.94 -2.09 6.65
C ALA A 38 -3.31 -2.61 7.14
N SER A 39 -4.33 -1.76 7.12
CA SER A 39 -5.69 -2.12 7.55
C SER A 39 -6.42 -3.03 6.57
N TYR A 40 -6.00 -3.08 5.29
CA TYR A 40 -6.54 -4.02 4.33
C TYR A 40 -6.20 -5.47 4.71
N ASN A 41 -4.99 -5.72 5.23
CA ASN A 41 -4.55 -7.04 5.67
C ASN A 41 -4.85 -7.32 7.14
N ALA A 42 -4.51 -6.39 8.06
CA ALA A 42 -4.67 -6.60 9.49
C ALA A 42 -6.05 -6.18 10.04
N GLY A 43 -6.88 -5.50 9.24
CA GLY A 43 -8.14 -4.93 9.71
C GLY A 43 -7.95 -3.60 10.45
N THR A 44 -8.98 -2.76 10.40
CA THR A 44 -8.94 -1.40 10.96
C THR A 44 -8.83 -1.37 12.49
N GLY A 45 -9.35 -2.38 13.19
CA GLY A 45 -9.25 -2.48 14.65
C GLY A 45 -7.81 -2.58 15.13
N ASN A 46 -7.01 -3.45 14.50
CA ASN A 46 -5.59 -3.62 14.83
C ASN A 46 -4.79 -2.36 14.51
N VAL A 47 -4.99 -1.79 13.33
CA VAL A 47 -4.30 -0.54 12.95
C VAL A 47 -4.63 0.59 13.92
N ASN A 48 -5.89 0.76 14.34
CA ASN A 48 -6.22 1.80 15.33
C ASN A 48 -5.52 1.55 16.68
N ALA A 49 -5.44 0.30 17.14
CA ALA A 49 -4.73 -0.02 18.37
C ALA A 49 -3.22 0.27 18.28
N TRP A 50 -2.60 0.06 17.11
CA TRP A 50 -1.20 0.41 16.87
C TRP A 50 -0.99 1.91 16.87
N LEU A 51 -1.92 2.67 16.27
CA LEU A 51 -1.89 4.13 16.24
C LEU A 51 -1.91 4.77 17.62
N GLU A 52 -2.61 4.15 18.58
CA GLU A 52 -2.60 4.60 19.98
C GLU A 52 -1.22 4.46 20.66
N GLN A 53 -0.35 3.61 20.11
CA GLN A 53 0.94 3.23 20.71
C GLN A 53 2.15 3.69 19.88
N SER A 54 1.93 4.15 18.64
CA SER A 54 2.98 4.47 17.66
C SER A 54 3.13 5.96 17.41
N ASP A 55 4.35 6.38 17.08
CA ASP A 55 4.61 7.71 16.53
C ASP A 55 4.59 7.66 14.99
N LEU A 56 3.56 8.25 14.38
CA LEU A 56 3.41 8.28 12.93
C LEU A 56 4.34 9.26 12.21
N GLN A 57 5.08 10.11 12.92
CA GLN A 57 6.03 11.03 12.30
C GLN A 57 7.14 10.28 11.56
N ASP A 58 7.48 9.07 12.03
CA ASP A 58 8.42 8.17 11.38
C ASP A 58 7.67 6.95 10.81
N ARG A 59 7.43 7.01 9.49
CA ARG A 59 6.70 5.98 8.74
C ARG A 59 7.41 4.64 8.72
N ASP A 60 8.74 4.68 8.61
CA ASP A 60 9.57 3.48 8.55
C ASP A 60 9.54 2.81 9.93
N ARG A 61 9.67 3.60 11.00
CA ARG A 61 9.50 3.11 12.37
C ARG A 61 8.12 2.52 12.63
N PHE A 62 7.05 3.13 12.11
CA PHE A 62 5.70 2.57 12.22
C PHE A 62 5.64 1.17 11.59
N VAL A 63 6.16 0.99 10.37
CA VAL A 63 6.19 -0.31 9.68
C VAL A 63 6.99 -1.34 10.47
N GLU A 64 8.16 -0.96 10.99
CA GLU A 64 9.00 -1.82 11.83
C GLU A 64 8.33 -2.24 13.16
N GLN A 65 7.37 -1.44 13.64
CA GLN A 65 6.63 -1.71 14.87
C GLN A 65 5.35 -2.52 14.66
N ILE A 66 4.98 -2.85 13.42
CA ILE A 66 3.80 -3.70 13.14
C ILE A 66 4.00 -5.06 13.83
N PRO A 67 3.13 -5.43 14.80
CA PRO A 67 3.33 -6.64 15.61
C PRO A 67 3.13 -7.94 14.84
N PHE A 68 2.48 -7.89 13.68
CA PHE A 68 2.19 -9.06 12.86
C PHE A 68 3.22 -9.13 11.72
N PRO A 69 4.14 -10.13 11.73
CA PRO A 69 5.14 -10.27 10.68
C PRO A 69 4.52 -10.39 9.29
N GLU A 70 3.41 -11.12 9.15
CA GLU A 70 2.67 -11.24 7.88
C GLU A 70 2.18 -9.88 7.38
N THR A 71 1.63 -9.03 8.26
CA THR A 71 1.18 -7.69 7.86
C THR A 71 2.35 -6.78 7.51
N LYS A 72 3.46 -6.89 8.22
CA LYS A 72 4.69 -6.16 7.87
C LYS A 72 5.16 -6.53 6.47
N ASP A 73 5.32 -7.83 6.19
CA ASP A 73 5.71 -8.36 4.88
C ASP A 73 4.70 -7.94 3.78
N TYR A 74 3.41 -7.94 4.11
CA TYR A 74 2.35 -7.49 3.21
C TYR A 74 2.50 -6.01 2.84
N VAL A 75 2.71 -5.14 3.83
CA VAL A 75 2.89 -3.69 3.61
C VAL A 75 4.11 -3.44 2.73
N GLU A 76 5.27 -4.03 3.07
CA GLU A 76 6.50 -3.90 2.29
C GLU A 76 6.32 -4.42 0.86
N GLY A 77 5.68 -5.58 0.70
CA GLY A 77 5.38 -6.18 -0.59
C GLY A 77 4.46 -5.30 -1.46
N VAL A 78 3.40 -4.74 -0.88
CA VAL A 78 2.48 -3.85 -1.60
C VAL A 78 3.18 -2.58 -2.06
N PHE A 79 3.96 -1.92 -1.22
CA PHE A 79 4.66 -0.70 -1.62
C PHE A 79 5.80 -0.98 -2.62
N GLY A 80 6.53 -2.09 -2.44
CA GLY A 80 7.51 -2.55 -3.43
C GLY A 80 6.88 -2.80 -4.80
N ASN A 81 5.73 -3.48 -4.82
CA ASN A 81 4.97 -3.73 -6.05
C ASN A 81 4.42 -2.43 -6.64
N TYR A 82 3.89 -1.52 -5.83
CA TYR A 82 3.39 -0.22 -6.27
C TYR A 82 4.47 0.56 -7.04
N TRP A 83 5.67 0.69 -6.47
CA TRP A 83 6.79 1.36 -7.14
C TRP A 83 7.23 0.64 -8.43
N ASN A 84 7.23 -0.69 -8.42
CA ASN A 84 7.52 -1.47 -9.62
C ASN A 84 6.47 -1.24 -10.72
N TYR A 85 5.19 -1.25 -10.39
CA TYR A 85 4.11 -0.98 -11.34
C TYR A 85 4.16 0.44 -11.87
N LEU A 86 4.44 1.44 -11.03
CA LEU A 86 4.68 2.81 -11.49
C LEU A 86 5.85 2.88 -12.47
N ARG A 87 6.98 2.22 -12.17
CA ARG A 87 8.12 2.16 -13.10
C ARG A 87 7.79 1.47 -14.42
N LEU A 88 6.96 0.41 -14.38
CA LEU A 88 6.57 -0.35 -15.56
C LEU A 88 5.54 0.40 -16.42
N TYR A 89 4.59 1.12 -15.83
CA TYR A 89 3.45 1.66 -16.56
C TYR A 89 3.42 3.19 -16.66
N ASN A 90 4.23 3.92 -15.88
CA ASN A 90 4.38 5.37 -16.01
C ASN A 90 5.70 5.71 -16.74
N PRO A 91 5.66 6.19 -18.00
CA PRO A 91 6.85 6.52 -18.77
C PRO A 91 7.76 7.58 -18.12
N GLU A 92 7.19 8.56 -17.44
CA GLU A 92 7.94 9.63 -16.77
C GLU A 92 8.74 9.07 -15.59
N ILE A 93 8.11 8.23 -14.77
CA ILE A 93 8.79 7.56 -13.65
C ILE A 93 9.87 6.62 -14.18
N ARG A 94 9.58 5.86 -15.25
CA ARG A 94 10.57 4.98 -15.89
C ARG A 94 11.82 5.75 -16.31
N GLN A 95 11.65 6.89 -16.99
CA GLN A 95 12.76 7.74 -17.43
C GLN A 95 13.52 8.35 -16.24
N LYS A 96 12.80 8.84 -15.22
CA LYS A 96 13.40 9.39 -14.00
C LYS A 96 14.30 8.35 -13.32
N VAL A 97 13.80 7.12 -13.13
CA VAL A 97 14.58 6.03 -12.53
C VAL A 97 15.80 5.67 -13.39
N ALA A 98 15.67 5.60 -14.72
CA ALA A 98 16.80 5.33 -15.61
C ALA A 98 17.90 6.42 -15.50
N SER A 99 17.50 7.68 -15.39
CA SER A 99 18.44 8.82 -15.25
C SER A 99 19.19 8.81 -13.91
N LEU A 100 18.55 8.35 -12.82
CA LEU A 100 19.19 8.22 -11.51
C LEU A 100 20.30 7.17 -11.54
N HIS A 101 20.04 6.01 -12.15
CA HIS A 101 21.05 4.95 -12.29
C HIS A 101 22.27 5.42 -13.10
N GLN A 102 22.07 6.23 -14.15
CA GLN A 102 23.17 6.78 -14.94
C GLN A 102 24.00 7.82 -14.16
N LYS A 103 23.36 8.62 -13.29
CA LYS A 103 24.06 9.59 -12.42
C LYS A 103 24.90 8.90 -11.34
N THR A 104 24.43 7.80 -10.78
CA THR A 104 25.18 7.03 -9.77
C THR A 104 26.29 6.17 -10.36
N ALA A 105 26.20 5.82 -11.65
CA ALA A 105 27.18 4.98 -12.34
C ALA A 105 28.37 5.74 -12.96
N LYS A 106 28.37 7.08 -12.92
CA LYS A 106 29.51 7.89 -13.40
C LYS A 106 30.57 7.94 -12.28
N PRO A 107 31.82 7.44 -12.50
CA PRO A 107 32.87 7.61 -11.52
C PRO A 107 33.19 9.10 -11.34
N ARG A 108 33.55 9.49 -10.11
CA ARG A 108 34.07 10.84 -9.81
C ARG A 108 35.30 11.16 -10.65
#